data_AF-A0AB73P8B1-F1
#
_entry.id   AF-A0AB73P8B1-F1
#
_cell.length_a   1.000
_cell.length_b   1.000
_cell.length_c   1.000
_cell.angle_alpha   90.00
_cell.angle_beta   90.00
_cell.angle_gamma   90.00
#
_symmetry.space_group_name_H-M   'P 1'
#
loop_
_entity.id
_entity.type
_entity.pdbx_description
1 polymer ?
#
loop_
_entity_poly.entity_id
_entity_poly.type
_entity_poly.pdbx_seq_one_letter_code
_entity_poly.pdbx_strand_id
1 'polypeptide(L)' 'MRDSGGADLLTGVPLVVGVDLLEQYPDLGISGVFAVLSDDSREEYPTKTNLGTGSHLYFVQNN' A
#
# COMPACT_ATOMS: atom_id res chain seq x y z
N MET A 1 5.02 -7.69 1.46
CA MET A 1 6.29 -7.07 1.87
C MET A 1 7.13 -8.10 2.58
N ARG A 2 8.45 -8.11 2.35
CA ARG A 2 9.41 -9.00 3.04
C ARG A 2 10.50 -8.17 3.69
N ASP A 3 11.06 -8.68 4.78
CA ASP A 3 12.29 -8.13 5.35
C ASP A 3 13.53 -8.51 4.50
N SER A 4 14.70 -8.02 4.90
CA SER A 4 15.97 -8.33 4.22
C SER A 4 16.41 -9.80 4.37
N GLY A 5 15.84 -10.53 5.33
CA GLY A 5 16.04 -11.97 5.51
C GLY A 5 15.10 -12.83 4.65
N GLY A 6 14.15 -12.21 3.95
CA GLY A 6 13.17 -12.88 3.12
C GLY A 6 11.92 -13.35 3.87
N ALA A 7 11.77 -13.02 5.15
CA ALA A 7 10.57 -13.32 5.92
C ALA A 7 9.42 -12.40 5.50
N ASP A 8 8.22 -12.96 5.35
CA ASP A 8 7.02 -12.19 5.04
C ASP A 8 6.66 -11.29 6.22
N LEU A 9 6.62 -9.98 5.96
CA LEU A 9 6.30 -8.95 6.96
C LEU A 9 4.82 -8.53 6.89
N LEU A 10 4.27 -8.44 5.67
CA LEU A 10 2.89 -8.05 5.45
C LEU A 10 2.35 -8.72 4.18
N THR A 11 1.26 -9.47 4.32
CA THR A 11 0.61 -10.22 3.23
C THR A 11 -0.91 -10.11 3.36
N GLY A 12 -1.62 -10.19 2.24
CA GLY A 12 -3.09 -10.23 2.22
C GLY A 12 -3.82 -8.93 2.58
N VAL A 13 -3.11 -7.83 2.83
CA VAL A 13 -3.72 -6.52 3.13
C VAL A 13 -4.53 -6.03 1.93
N PRO A 14 -5.80 -5.63 2.13
CA PRO A 14 -6.62 -5.09 1.06
C PRO A 14 -6.06 -3.76 0.56
N LEU A 15 -6.04 -3.59 -0.77
CA LEU A 15 -5.60 -2.34 -1.41
C LEU A 15 -6.76 -1.33 -1.43
N VAL A 16 -6.92 -0.61 -0.32
CA VAL A 16 -7.96 0.41 -0.14
C VAL A 16 -7.40 1.77 -0.57
N VAL A 17 -8.11 2.47 -1.46
CA VAL A 17 -7.71 3.80 -1.94
C VAL A 17 -7.88 4.85 -0.84
N GLY A 18 -6.95 5.80 -0.75
CA GLY A 18 -7.09 6.99 0.10
C GLY A 18 -6.79 6.78 1.59
N VAL A 19 -6.27 5.63 2.00
CA VAL A 19 -5.92 5.33 3.39
C VAL A 19 -4.44 4.91 3.52
N ASP A 20 -3.86 5.09 4.71
CA ASP A 20 -2.57 4.49 5.05
C ASP A 20 -2.76 3.01 5.43
N LEU A 21 -2.24 2.12 4.60
CA LEU A 21 -2.34 0.68 4.82
C LEU A 21 -1.49 0.19 6.01
N LEU A 22 -0.51 0.98 6.46
CA LEU A 22 0.35 0.64 7.61
C LEU A 22 -0.22 1.08 8.96
N GLU A 23 -1.20 2.01 8.98
CA GLU A 23 -1.79 2.55 10.22
C GLU A 23 -2.40 1.44 11.11
N GLN A 24 -2.88 0.35 10.51
CA GLN A 24 -3.46 -0.80 11.21
C GLN A 24 -2.40 -1.74 11.83
N TYR A 25 -1.13 -1.53 11.52
CA TYR A 25 -0.02 -2.41 11.92
C TYR A 25 1.15 -1.61 12.54
N PRO A 26 0.91 -0.84 13.62
CA PRO A 26 1.92 0.04 14.21
C PRO A 26 3.17 -0.72 14.70
N ASP A 27 3.00 -1.99 15.08
CA ASP A 27 4.07 -2.85 15.59
C ASP A 27 5.11 -3.23 14.53
N LEU A 28 4.85 -2.99 13.24
CA LEU A 28 5.85 -3.24 12.18
C LEU A 28 7.02 -2.25 12.24
N GLY A 29 6.89 -1.13 12.94
CA GLY A 29 7.97 -0.15 13.12
C GLY A 29 8.46 0.51 11.82
N ILE A 30 7.64 0.49 10.76
CA ILE A 30 7.97 1.09 9.47
C ILE A 30 7.64 2.58 9.51
N SER A 31 8.66 3.42 9.37
CA SER A 31 8.50 4.88 9.34
C SER A 31 8.13 5.35 7.93
N GLY A 32 6.86 5.19 7.58
CA GLY A 32 6.32 5.65 6.31
C GLY A 32 4.86 5.25 6.13
N VAL A 33 4.31 5.60 4.97
CA VAL A 33 2.92 5.34 4.57
C VAL A 33 2.92 4.43 3.36
N PHE A 34 2.05 3.41 3.38
CA PHE A 34 1.63 2.74 2.14
C PHE A 34 0.29 3.30 1.70
N ALA A 35 0.29 4.00 0.57
CA ALA A 35 -0.92 4.60 0.01
C ALA A 35 -1.25 3.97 -1.33
N VAL A 36 -2.54 3.70 -1.54
CA VAL A 36 -3.08 3.35 -2.86
C VAL A 36 -3.79 4.59 -3.41
N LEU A 37 -3.43 4.98 -4.62
CA LEU A 37 -4.05 6.09 -5.33
C LEU A 37 -4.64 5.59 -6.65
N SER A 38 -5.77 6.15 -7.04
CA SER A 38 -6.41 5.90 -8.34
C SER A 38 -6.23 7.13 -9.23
N ASP A 39 -5.98 6.91 -10.51
CA ASP A 39 -5.93 8.00 -11.48
C ASP A 39 -7.34 8.51 -11.82
N ASP A 40 -8.38 7.73 -11.49
CA ASP A 40 -9.79 8.13 -11.61
C ASP A 40 -10.25 8.89 -10.35
N SER A 41 -10.88 10.05 -10.57
CA SER A 41 -11.49 10.91 -9.54
C SER A 41 -12.53 10.24 -8.63
N ARG A 42 -13.08 9.08 -9.03
CA ARG A 42 -14.03 8.29 -8.23
C ARG A 42 -13.35 7.36 -7.22
N GLU A 43 -12.01 7.36 -7.17
CA GLU A 43 -11.22 6.51 -6.26
C GLU A 43 -11.54 5.03 -6.41
N GLU A 44 -11.68 4.56 -7.66
CA GLU A 44 -11.98 3.15 -7.93
C GLU A 44 -10.89 2.23 -7.37
N TYR A 45 -11.31 1.14 -6.73
CA TYR A 45 -10.41 0.15 -6.17
C TYR A 45 -9.53 -0.50 -7.25
N PRO A 46 -8.27 -0.83 -6.92
CA PRO A 46 -7.43 -1.60 -7.82
C PRO A 46 -8.04 -2.96 -8.16
N THR A 47 -7.91 -3.31 -9.42
CA THR A 47 -8.24 -4.60 -10.00
C THR A 47 -6.96 -5.28 -10.45
N LYS A 48 -7.06 -6.56 -10.81
CA LYS A 48 -5.93 -7.32 -11.35
C LYS A 48 -5.34 -6.73 -12.64
N THR A 49 -6.11 -5.92 -13.37
CA THR A 49 -5.73 -5.43 -14.70
C THR A 49 -5.38 -3.94 -14.75
N ASN A 50 -5.67 -3.17 -13.69
CA ASN A 50 -5.37 -1.72 -13.65
C ASN A 50 -4.37 -1.32 -12.55
N LEU A 51 -3.93 -2.24 -11.68
CA LEU A 51 -2.86 -1.95 -10.73
C LEU A 51 -1.52 -1.78 -11.46
N GLY A 52 -0.85 -0.66 -11.23
CA GLY A 52 0.37 -0.22 -11.92
C GLY A 52 0.13 0.56 -13.22
N THR A 53 -1.13 0.76 -13.62
CA THR A 53 -1.47 1.55 -14.83
C THR A 53 -2.47 2.65 -14.55
N GLY A 54 -3.65 2.33 -14.00
CA GLY A 54 -4.70 3.29 -13.63
C GLY A 54 -4.92 3.44 -12.13
N SER A 55 -4.21 2.64 -11.33
CA SER A 55 -4.10 2.78 -9.88
C SER A 55 -2.70 2.36 -9.46
N HIS A 56 -2.19 2.93 -8.38
CA HIS A 56 -0.78 2.81 -8.01
C HIS A 56 -0.62 2.60 -6.51
N LEU A 57 0.34 1.76 -6.13
CA LEU A 57 0.76 1.57 -4.75
C LEU A 57 2.07 2.32 -4.53
N TYR A 58 2.07 3.27 -3.59
CA TYR A 58 3.22 4.08 -3.23
C TYR A 58 3.69 3.76 -1.82
N PHE A 59 5.01 3.78 -1.63
CA PHE A 59 5.62 3.96 -0.32
C PHE A 59 6.15 5.38 -0.20
N VAL A 60 5.72 6.09 0.85
CA VAL A 60 6.24 7.42 1.19
C VAL A 60 6.95 7.31 2.53
N GLN A 61 8.26 7.48 2.53
CA GLN A 61 9.06 7.43 3.74
C GLN A 61 8.88 8.73 4.54
N ASN A 62 8.70 8.61 5.86
CA ASN A 62 8.71 9.77 6.74
C ASN A 62 10.16 10.25 6.92
N ASN A 63 10.39 11.57 6.80
CA ASN A 63 11.71 12.19 7.00
C ASN A 63 12.14 12.20 8.46
#